data_AF-A0A947XR94-F1
#
_entry.id   AF-A0A947XR94-F1
#
_cell.length_a   1.000
_cell.length_b   1.000
_cell.length_c   1.000
_cell.angle_alpha   90.00
_cell.angle_beta   90.00
_cell.angle_gamma   90.00
#
_symmetry.space_group_name_H-M   'P 1'
#
loop_
_entity.id
_entity.type
_entity.pdbx_description
1 polymer ?
#
loop_
_entity_poly.entity_id
_entity_poly.type
_entity_poly.pdbx_seq_one_letter_code
_entity_poly.pdbx_strand_id
1 'polypeptide(L)'
;MVQTKTIEQDLKTAMKKRDSLRVSTLRMLMAALKNEQIAKKRLLSEAEEVQVLQKEVKKRQDSIEWYKRGNRQELAEKETKEAKIVKEYLPKAL
;
A
#
# COMPACT_ATOMS: atom_id res chain seq x y z
N MET A 1 -12.72 -8.83 6.11
CA MET A 1 -11.70 -8.15 5.29
C MET A 1 -12.34 -7.02 4.50
N VAL A 2 -12.50 -5.87 5.12
CA VAL A 2 -13.15 -4.70 4.51
C VAL A 2 -12.16 -4.00 3.57
N GLN A 3 -10.89 -3.90 3.97
CA GLN A 3 -9.87 -3.24 3.17
C GLN A 3 -9.50 -4.06 1.94
N THR A 4 -9.34 -5.38 2.08
CA THR A 4 -9.01 -6.26 0.94
C THR A 4 -10.06 -6.21 -0.18
N LYS A 5 -11.35 -6.21 0.17
CA LYS A 5 -12.44 -6.10 -0.83
C LYS A 5 -12.41 -4.77 -1.56
N THR A 6 -12.18 -3.67 -0.83
CA THR A 6 -12.08 -2.32 -1.41
C THR A 6 -10.87 -2.20 -2.34
N ILE A 7 -9.71 -2.69 -1.90
CA ILE A 7 -8.47 -2.71 -2.68
C ILE A 7 -8.63 -3.53 -3.98
N GLU A 8 -9.32 -4.68 -3.92
CA GLU A 8 -9.60 -5.49 -5.11
C GLU A 8 -10.50 -4.77 -6.13
N GLN A 9 -11.54 -4.08 -5.66
CA GLN A 9 -12.41 -3.28 -6.53
C GLN A 9 -11.66 -2.11 -7.17
N ASP A 10 -10.86 -1.41 -6.39
CA ASP A 10 -10.03 -0.31 -6.88
C ASP A 10 -8.94 -0.78 -7.84
N LEU A 11 -8.38 -1.97 -7.63
CA LEU A 11 -7.42 -2.57 -8.56
C LEU A 11 -8.08 -2.81 -9.93
N LYS A 12 -9.30 -3.35 -9.97
CA LYS A 12 -10.06 -3.52 -11.22
C LYS A 12 -10.30 -2.17 -11.90
N THR A 13 -10.65 -1.14 -11.12
CA THR A 13 -10.87 0.22 -11.63
C THR A 13 -9.58 0.82 -12.19
N ALA A 14 -8.45 0.69 -11.47
CA ALA A 14 -7.15 1.17 -11.91
C ALA A 14 -6.68 0.47 -13.19
N MET A 15 -6.93 -0.84 -13.32
CA MET A 15 -6.64 -1.59 -14.55
C MET A 15 -7.44 -1.06 -15.74
N LYS A 16 -8.74 -0.79 -15.57
CA LYS A 16 -9.58 -0.19 -16.63
C LYS A 16 -9.10 1.20 -17.02
N LYS A 17 -8.68 2.01 -16.05
CA LYS A 17 -8.14 3.35 -16.26
C LYS A 17 -6.69 3.38 -16.78
N ARG A 18 -6.03 2.21 -16.88
CA ARG A 18 -4.61 2.07 -17.23
C ARG A 18 -3.69 2.89 -16.32
N ASP A 19 -4.08 3.03 -15.05
CA ASP A 19 -3.26 3.69 -14.03
C ASP A 19 -2.20 2.73 -13.51
N SER A 20 -1.09 2.63 -14.25
CA SER A 20 -0.01 1.68 -13.96
C SER A 20 0.55 1.80 -12.55
N LEU A 21 0.67 3.03 -12.03
CA LEU A 21 1.21 3.29 -10.69
C LEU A 21 0.26 2.79 -9.61
N ARG A 22 -1.04 3.08 -9.74
CA ARG A 22 -2.04 2.59 -8.79
C ARG A 22 -2.18 1.07 -8.89
N VAL A 23 -2.16 0.51 -10.09
CA VAL A 23 -2.17 -0.96 -10.29
C VAL A 23 -0.99 -1.63 -9.59
N SER A 24 0.24 -1.15 -9.76
CA SER A 24 1.41 -1.75 -9.10
C SER A 24 1.33 -1.61 -7.58
N THR A 25 0.92 -0.44 -7.09
CA THR A 25 0.79 -0.16 -5.66
C THR A 25 -0.24 -1.08 -5.00
N LEU A 26 -1.43 -1.20 -5.58
CA LEU A 26 -2.51 -2.03 -5.02
C LEU A 26 -2.17 -3.52 -5.07
N ARG A 27 -1.48 -4.01 -6.11
CA ARG A 27 -1.01 -5.41 -6.17
C ARG A 27 -0.01 -5.72 -5.06
N MET A 28 0.94 -4.81 -4.82
CA MET A 28 1.91 -4.97 -3.72
C MET A 28 1.22 -4.95 -2.36
N LEU A 29 0.21 -4.09 -2.19
CA LEU A 29 -0.56 -4.02 -0.95
C LEU A 29 -1.35 -5.31 -0.67
N MET A 30 -2.00 -5.86 -1.70
CA MET A 30 -2.67 -7.17 -1.61
C MET A 30 -1.69 -8.29 -1.26
N ALA A 31 -0.50 -8.29 -1.86
CA ALA A 31 0.54 -9.26 -1.55
C ALA A 31 0.99 -9.15 -0.09
N ALA A 32 1.18 -7.94 0.43
CA ALA A 32 1.55 -7.73 1.84
C ALA A 32 0.49 -8.27 2.80
N LEU A 33 -0.80 -7.99 2.53
CA LEU A 33 -1.91 -8.53 3.32
C LEU A 33 -1.96 -10.06 3.27
N LYS A 34 -1.79 -10.64 2.08
CA LYS A 34 -1.76 -12.11 1.90
C LYS A 34 -0.58 -12.75 2.61
N ASN A 35 0.61 -12.13 2.56
CA ASN A 35 1.79 -12.62 3.26
C ASN A 35 1.58 -12.65 4.77
N GLU A 36 0.93 -11.63 5.33
CA GLU A 36 0.60 -11.60 6.77
C GLU A 36 -0.42 -12.71 7.14
N GLN A 37 -1.41 -12.98 6.28
CA GLN A 37 -2.34 -14.10 6.47
C GLN A 37 -1.61 -15.45 6.50
N ILE A 38 -0.68 -15.65 5.55
CA ILE A 38 0.14 -16.86 5.46
C ILE A 38 1.00 -17.00 6.72
N ALA A 39 1.64 -15.91 7.16
CA ALA A 39 2.45 -15.90 8.37
C ALA A 39 1.64 -16.26 9.62
N LYS A 40 0.41 -15.74 9.74
CA LYS A 40 -0.50 -16.05 10.85
C LYS A 40 -1.28 -17.34 10.71
N LYS A 41 -1.23 -17.98 9.53
CA LYS A 41 -2.02 -19.17 9.16
C LYS A 41 -3.53 -19.00 9.38
N ARG A 42 -4.02 -17.76 9.27
CA ARG A 42 -5.46 -17.42 9.39
C ARG A 42 -5.75 -16.10 8.68
N LEU A 43 -7.04 -15.80 8.52
CA LEU A 43 -7.47 -14.49 8.07
C LEU A 43 -7.13 -13.41 9.11
N LEU A 44 -6.79 -12.22 8.62
CA LEU A 44 -6.57 -11.03 9.43
C LEU A 44 -7.90 -10.45 9.92
N SER A 45 -7.88 -9.91 11.14
CA SER A 45 -8.89 -8.99 11.61
C SER A 45 -8.73 -7.62 10.93
N GLU A 46 -9.75 -6.77 11.03
CA GLU A 46 -9.69 -5.41 10.50
C GLU A 46 -8.54 -4.59 11.12
N ALA A 47 -8.32 -4.72 12.43
CA ALA A 47 -7.20 -4.07 13.10
C ALA A 47 -5.84 -4.54 12.55
N GLU A 48 -5.72 -5.82 12.24
CA GLU A 48 -4.49 -6.38 11.66
C GLU A 48 -4.29 -5.94 10.20
N GLU A 49 -5.37 -5.80 9.42
CA GLU A 49 -5.30 -5.19 8.09
C GLU A 49 -4.74 -3.76 8.20
N VAL A 50 -5.29 -2.94 9.10
CA VAL A 50 -4.81 -1.57 9.33
C VAL A 50 -3.34 -1.55 9.75
N GLN A 51 -2.90 -2.46 10.62
CA GLN A 51 -1.49 -2.56 11.01
C GLN A 51 -0.57 -2.86 9.83
N VAL A 52 -0.96 -3.77 8.93
CA VAL A 52 -0.21 -4.05 7.70
C VAL A 52 -0.14 -2.81 6.82
N LEU A 53 -1.26 -2.11 6.61
CA LEU A 53 -1.31 -0.89 5.83
C LEU A 53 -0.41 0.22 6.41
N GLN A 54 -0.42 0.40 7.74
CA GLN A 54 0.45 1.37 8.43
C GLN A 54 1.93 1.02 8.23
N LYS A 55 2.28 -0.27 8.32
CA LYS A 55 3.64 -0.75 8.08
C LYS A 55 4.08 -0.47 6.64
N GLU A 56 3.22 -0.69 5.65
CA GLU A 56 3.51 -0.39 4.26
C GLU A 56 3.68 1.13 4.01
N VAL A 57 2.87 1.99 4.64
CA VAL A 57 3.08 3.45 4.57
C VAL A 57 4.44 3.83 5.15
N LYS A 58 4.80 3.30 6.32
CA LYS A 58 6.08 3.60 6.97
C LYS A 58 7.26 3.18 6.11
N LYS A 59 7.25 1.97 5.56
CA LYS A 59 8.31 1.49 4.65
C LYS A 59 8.55 2.45 3.48
N ARG A 60 7.48 2.99 2.90
CA ARG A 60 7.57 3.95 1.79
C ARG A 60 8.12 5.29 2.25
N GLN A 61 7.73 5.77 3.44
CA GLN A 61 8.30 6.98 4.04
C GLN A 61 9.80 6.83 4.27
N ASP A 62 10.23 5.69 4.81
CA ASP A 62 11.65 5.38 5.00
C ASP A 62 12.38 5.37 3.65
N SER A 63 11.83 4.71 2.62
CA SER A 63 12.38 4.70 1.26
C SER A 63 12.50 6.09 0.64
N ILE A 64 11.51 6.98 0.85
CA ILE A 64 11.56 8.38 0.38
C ILE A 64 12.77 9.08 0.97
N GLU A 65 13.01 8.95 2.27
CA GLU A 65 14.17 9.56 2.92
C GLU A 65 15.48 9.00 2.37
N TRP A 66 15.59 7.68 2.21
CA TRP A 66 16.77 7.04 1.63
C TRP A 66 17.05 7.52 0.20
N TYR A 67 16.03 7.61 -0.65
CA TYR A 67 16.20 8.09 -2.02
C TYR A 67 16.56 9.58 -2.07
N LYS A 68 16.00 10.41 -1.19
CA LYS A 68 16.40 11.82 -1.07
C LYS A 68 17.86 11.96 -0.66
N ARG A 69 18.31 11.20 0.35
CA ARG A 69 19.72 11.20 0.79
C ARG A 69 20.67 10.73 -0.32
N GLY A 70 20.23 9.79 -1.15
CA GLY A 70 20.99 9.30 -2.31
C GLY A 70 20.88 10.16 -3.57
N ASN A 71 20.28 11.36 -3.50
CA ASN A 71 20.05 12.26 -4.63
C ASN A 71 19.24 11.62 -5.80
N ARG A 72 18.38 10.64 -5.49
CA ARG A 72 17.51 9.93 -6.45
C ARG A 72 16.09 10.47 -6.40
N GLN A 73 15.91 11.71 -6.81
CA GLN A 73 14.65 12.45 -6.63
C GLN A 73 13.46 11.81 -7.35
N GLU A 74 13.65 11.26 -8.55
CA GLU A 74 12.60 10.55 -9.29
C GLU A 74 12.02 9.36 -8.51
N LEU A 75 12.88 8.60 -7.82
CA LEU A 75 12.45 7.46 -7.00
C LEU A 75 11.73 7.93 -5.73
N ALA A 76 12.21 9.01 -5.11
CA ALA A 76 11.55 9.61 -3.96
C ALA A 76 10.14 10.13 -4.32
N GLU A 77 9.97 10.73 -5.50
CA GLU A 77 8.68 11.17 -5.99
C GLU A 77 7.73 10.01 -6.28
N LYS A 78 8.25 8.95 -6.89
CA LYS A 78 7.49 7.72 -7.12
C LYS A 78 6.97 7.15 -5.79
N GLU A 79 7.86 6.93 -4.81
CA GLU A 79 7.47 6.44 -3.49
C GLU A 79 6.48 7.37 -2.78
N THR A 80 6.62 8.69 -2.95
CA THR A 80 5.67 9.66 -2.39
C THR A 80 4.27 9.47 -2.97
N LYS A 81 4.15 9.24 -4.28
CA LYS A 81 2.86 8.97 -4.93
C LYS A 81 2.28 7.63 -4.46
N GLU A 82 3.09 6.58 -4.37
CA GLU A 82 2.64 5.27 -3.87
C GLU A 82 2.20 5.35 -2.40
N ALA A 83 2.94 6.07 -1.54
CA ALA A 83 2.57 6.27 -0.15
C ALA A 83 1.24 7.00 0.00
N LYS A 84 0.94 7.98 -0.85
CA LYS A 84 -0.36 8.66 -0.88
C LYS A 84 -1.50 7.69 -1.20
N ILE A 85 -1.32 6.83 -2.21
CA ILE A 85 -2.32 5.81 -2.57
C ILE A 85 -2.58 4.85 -1.40
N VAL A 86 -1.52 4.36 -0.73
CA VAL A 86 -1.72 3.44 0.42
C VAL A 86 -2.45 4.13 1.58
N LYS A 87 -2.16 5.42 1.83
CA LYS A 87 -2.85 6.20 2.88
C LYS A 87 -4.36 6.35 2.66
N GLU A 88 -4.85 6.26 1.41
CA GLU A 88 -6.30 6.27 1.13
C GLU A 88 -7.04 5.09 1.77
N TYR A 89 -6.33 3.99 2.07
CA TYR A 89 -6.88 2.79 2.70
C TYR A 89 -6.63 2.74 4.21
N LEU A 90 -6.02 3.75 4.80
CA LEU A 90 -5.98 3.88 6.25
C LEU A 90 -7.25 4.57 6.74
N PRO A 91 -7.79 4.17 7.91
CA PRO A 91 -8.81 4.99 8.54
C PRO A 91 -8.24 6.40 8.71
N LYS A 92 -9.00 7.41 8.25
CA LYS A 92 -8.63 8.81 8.50
C LYS A 92 -8.43 8.94 10.01
N ALA A 93 -7.21 9.23 10.43
CA ALA A 93 -6.94 9.55 11.81
C ALA A 93 -7.88 10.72 12.17
N LEU A 94 -8.79 10.47 13.10
CA LEU A 94 -9.66 11.47 13.70
C LEU A 94 -8.83 12.45 14.53
#